data_AF-A0A7X4YU21-F1
#
_entry.id   AF-A0A7X4YU21-F1
#
_cell.length_a   1.000
_cell.length_b   1.000
_cell.length_c   1.000
_cell.angle_alpha   90.00
_cell.angle_beta   90.00
_cell.angle_gamma   90.00
#
_symmetry.space_group_name_H-M   'P 1'
#
loop_
_entity.id
_entity.type
_entity.pdbx_description
1 polymer ?
#
loop_
_entity_poly.entity_id
_entity_poly.type
_entity_poly.pdbx_seq_one_letter_code
_entity_poly.pdbx_strand_id
1 'polypeptide(L)' 'MAWIVLVLSVIAVVYEYPRLRRAKQFKELWLFMILLAVGVLLSVAEELHLPIPDPLNWLTAIYKPMSRIVLSALN' A
#
# COMPACT_ATOMS: atom_id res chain seq x y z
N MET A 1 9.28 5.32 -3.65
CA MET A 1 8.33 5.20 -2.52
C MET A 1 8.61 3.99 -1.61
N ALA A 2 9.32 2.96 -2.09
CA ALA A 2 9.66 1.73 -1.35
C ALA A 2 10.30 1.92 0.04
N TRP A 3 11.11 2.97 0.22
CA TRP A 3 11.78 3.26 1.50
C TRP A 3 10.81 3.49 2.66
N ILE A 4 9.64 4.08 2.41
CA ILE A 4 8.62 4.32 3.44
C ILE A 4 7.99 3.01 3.92
N VAL A 5 7.78 2.07 2.99
CA VAL A 5 7.20 0.76 3.32
C VAL A 5 8.17 -0.06 4.15
N LEU A 6 9.46 -0.01 3.84
CA LEU A 6 10.49 -0.68 4.64
C LEU A 6 10.53 -0.11 6.08
N VAL A 7 10.49 1.21 6.22
CA VAL A 7 10.52 1.86 7.55
C VAL A 7 9.26 1.51 8.36
N LEU A 8 8.07 1.60 7.75
CA LEU A 8 6.82 1.21 8.41
C LEU A 8 6.80 -0.27 8.80
N SER A 9 7.31 -1.14 7.93
CA SER A 9 7.42 -2.57 8.21
C SER A 9 8.31 -2.84 9.41
N VAL A 10 9.46 -2.16 9.53
CA VAL A 10 10.37 -2.31 10.67
C VAL A 10 9.72 -1.80 11.96
N ILE A 11 9.06 -0.65 11.93
CA ILE A 11 8.37 -0.09 13.09
C ILE A 11 7.26 -1.03 13.56
N ALA A 12 6.47 -1.57 12.63
CA ALA A 12 5.42 -2.52 12.93
C ALA A 12 6.01 -3.79 13.58
N VAL A 13 7.08 -4.39 13.02
CA VAL A 13 7.73 -5.55 13.63
C VAL A 13 8.24 -5.23 15.04
N VAL A 14 8.93 -4.11 15.24
CA VAL A 14 9.50 -3.75 16.54
C VAL A 14 8.42 -3.51 17.60
N TYR A 15 7.25 -3.01 17.21
CA TYR A 15 6.16 -2.74 18.15
C TYR A 15 5.26 -3.97 18.40
N GLU A 16 4.91 -4.71 17.36
CA GLU A 16 4.05 -5.89 17.47
C GLU A 16 4.79 -7.13 17.99
N TYR A 17 6.06 -7.33 17.64
CA TYR A 17 6.82 -8.51 18.07
C TYR A 17 6.91 -8.68 19.59
N PRO A 18 7.30 -7.67 20.40
CA PRO A 18 7.31 -7.82 21.86
C PRO A 18 5.90 -7.93 22.44
N ARG A 19 4.90 -7.29 21.83
CA ARG A 19 3.50 -7.34 22.27
C ARG A 19 2.91 -8.75 22.11
N LEU A 20 3.10 -9.37 20.94
CA LEU A 20 2.62 -10.72 20.63
C LEU A 20 3.40 -11.81 21.36
N ARG A 21 4.72 -11.65 21.52
CA ARG A 21 5.55 -12.62 22.26
C ARG A 21 5.14 -12.69 23.74
N ARG A 22 4.75 -11.57 24.35
CA ARG A 22 4.18 -11.56 25.71
C ARG A 22 2.79 -12.20 25.78
N ALA A 23 1.98 -12.07 24.72
CA ALA A 23 0.62 -12.59 24.70
C ALA A 23 0.51 -14.09 24.31
N LYS A 24 1.60 -14.75 23.89
CA LYS A 24 1.59 -16.12 23.32
C LYS A 24 0.59 -16.31 22.15
N GLN A 25 0.16 -15.22 21.53
CA GLN A 25 -0.83 -15.24 20.44
C GLN A 25 -0.13 -15.50 19.10
N PHE A 26 0.25 -16.76 18.86
CA PHE A 26 0.83 -17.20 17.59
C PHE A 26 -0.08 -16.94 16.39
N LYS A 27 -1.41 -16.89 16.59
CA LYS A 27 -2.39 -16.58 15.53
C LYS A 27 -2.26 -15.14 15.03
N GLU A 28 -2.06 -14.19 15.94
CA GLU A 28 -1.85 -12.78 15.57
C GLU A 28 -0.49 -12.61 14.88
N LEU A 29 0.53 -13.36 15.31
CA LEU A 29 1.87 -13.32 14.69
C LEU A 29 1.82 -13.78 13.24
N TRP A 30 1.01 -14.80 12.97
CA TRP A 30 0.83 -15.33 11.63
C TRP A 30 0.06 -14.36 10.72
N LEU A 31 -1.01 -13.74 11.24
CA LEU A 31 -1.74 -12.69 10.51
C LEU A 31 -0.84 -11.49 10.20
N PHE A 32 -0.01 -11.08 11.16
CA PHE A 32 0.95 -9.99 10.99
C PHE A 32 2.01 -10.31 9.93
N MET A 33 2.59 -11.52 9.97
CA MET A 33 3.53 -11.99 8.95
C MET A 33 2.90 -12.03 7.55
N ILE A 34 1.65 -12.48 7.43
CA ILE A 34 0.94 -12.49 6.15
C ILE A 34 0.71 -11.06 5.65
N LEU A 35 0.26 -10.16 6.53
CA LEU A 35 -0.01 -8.77 6.15
C LEU A 35 1.26 -8.05 5.70
N LEU A 36 2.38 -8.28 6.41
CA LEU A 36 3.70 -7.78 6.01
C LEU A 36 4.18 -8.38 4.69
N ALA A 37 4.07 -9.70 4.52
CA ALA A 37 4.44 -10.36 3.29
C ALA A 37 3.64 -9.79 2.11
N VAL A 38 2.33 -9.58 2.26
CA VAL A 38 1.48 -8.94 1.25
C VAL A 38 1.93 -7.52 0.96
N GLY A 39 2.21 -6.69 1.97
CA GLY A 39 2.68 -5.31 1.76
C GLY A 39 4.02 -5.23 1.04
N VAL A 40 4.96 -6.11 1.38
CA VAL A 40 6.25 -6.24 0.69
C VAL A 40 6.05 -6.74 -0.73
N LEU A 41 5.22 -7.76 -0.95
CA LEU A 41 4.92 -8.28 -2.29
C LEU A 41 4.29 -7.20 -3.17
N LEU A 42 3.34 -6.42 -2.66
CA LEU A 42 2.74 -5.30 -3.37
C LEU A 42 3.79 -4.25 -3.73
N SER A 43 4.67 -3.89 -2.79
CA SER A 43 5.71 -2.88 -3.04
C SER A 43 6.73 -3.34 -4.07
N VAL A 44 7.16 -4.61 -3.99
CA VAL A 44 8.05 -5.22 -4.97
C VAL A 44 7.35 -5.32 -6.33
N ALA A 45 6.05 -5.66 -6.36
CA ALA A 45 5.30 -5.73 -7.61
C ALA A 45 5.10 -4.36 -8.28
N GLU A 46 4.91 -3.31 -7.47
CA GLU A 46 4.87 -1.91 -7.92
C GLU A 46 6.23 -1.48 -8.50
N GLU A 47 7.32 -1.83 -7.82
CA GLU A 47 8.69 -1.49 -8.21
C GLU A 47 9.20 -2.29 -9.43
N LEU A 48 8.69 -3.52 -9.62
CA LEU A 48 9.00 -4.35 -10.79
C LEU A 48 8.28 -3.87 -12.07
N HIS A 49 7.51 -2.78 -12.01
CA HIS A 49 6.67 -2.30 -13.11
C HIS A 49 5.83 -3.42 -13.74
N LEU A 50 5.41 -4.41 -12.92
CA LEU A 50 4.30 -5.26 -13.32
C LEU A 50 3.14 -4.31 -13.65
N PRO A 51 2.37 -4.55 -14.73
CA PRO A 51 1.30 -3.67 -15.17
C PRO A 51 0.10 -3.74 -14.21
N ILE A 52 0.36 -3.41 -12.95
CA ILE A 52 -0.64 -3.00 -11.98
C ILE A 52 -1.03 -1.62 -12.48
N PRO A 53 -2.26 -1.45 -13.01
CA PRO A 53 -2.70 -0.16 -13.50
C PRO A 53 -2.58 0.83 -12.35
N ASP A 54 -1.66 1.79 -12.52
CA ASP A 54 -1.37 2.83 -11.57
C ASP A 54 -2.72 3.40 -11.06
N PRO A 55 -3.03 3.37 -9.75
CA PRO A 55 -4.29 3.92 -9.26
C PRO A 55 -4.42 5.40 -9.61
N LEU A 56 -3.27 6.09 -9.79
CA LEU A 56 -3.18 7.42 -10.36
C LEU A 56 -3.65 7.49 -11.81
N ASN A 57 -3.36 6.50 -12.66
CA ASN A 57 -3.89 6.44 -14.02
C ASN A 57 -5.40 6.24 -14.04
N TRP A 58 -5.92 5.42 -13.13
CA TRP A 58 -7.37 5.22 -12.99
C TRP A 58 -8.07 6.50 -12.50
N LEU A 59 -7.48 7.15 -11.49
CA LEU A 59 -7.92 8.45 -10.99
C LEU A 59 -7.87 9.52 -12.09
N THR A 60 -6.80 9.53 -12.88
CA THR A 60 -6.62 10.47 -14.00
C THR A 60 -7.65 10.19 -15.10
N ALA A 61 -7.98 8.92 -15.39
CA ALA A 61 -9.02 8.57 -16.35
C ALA A 61 -10.42 9.06 -15.93
N ILE A 62 -10.71 9.10 -14.63
CA ILE A 62 -11.97 9.63 -14.08
C ILE A 62 -11.96 11.17 -14.04
N TYR A 63 -10.85 11.80 -13.64
CA TYR A 63 -10.76 13.25 -13.49
C TYR A 63 -10.64 14.02 -14.81
N LYS A 64 -9.99 13.43 -15.82
CA LYS A 64 -9.75 14.05 -17.13
C LYS A 64 -11.04 14.42 -17.89
N PRO A 65 -12.10 13.59 -17.96
CA PRO A 65 -13.37 13.99 -18.55
C PRO A 65 -14.07 15.09 -17.74
N MET A 66 -13.99 15.05 -16.40
CA MET A 66 -14.60 16.06 -15.53
C MET A 66 -13.97 17.45 -15.74
N SER A 67 -12.64 17.51 -15.89
CA SER A 67 -11.92 18.75 -16.20
C SER A 67 -12.33 19.33 -17.56
N ARG A 68 -12.58 18.48 -18.57
CA ARG A 68 -13.08 18.93 -19.89
C ARG A 68 -14.49 19.51 -19.79
N ILE A 69 -15.37 18.91 -18.99
CA ILE A 69 -16.75 19.41 -18.81
C ILE A 69 -16.72 20.79 -18.14
N VAL A 70 -15.93 20.95 -17.08
CA VAL A 70 -15.78 22.25 -16.38
C VAL A 70 -15.18 23.32 -17.30
N LEU A 71 -14.14 22.99 -18.07
CA LEU A 71 -13.58 23.92 -19.06
C LEU A 71 -14.60 24.31 -20.13
N SER A 72 -15.40 23.35 -20.61
CA SER A 72 -16.43 23.61 -21.64
C SER A 72 -17.63 24.40 -21.13
N ALA A 73 -17.90 24.37 -19.83
CA ALA A 73 -18.97 25.15 -19.20
C ALA A 73 -18.54 26.59 -18.88
N LEU A 74 -17.23 26.87 -18.89
CA LEU A 74 -16.65 28.17 -18.58
C LEU A 74 -16.38 29.03 -19.84
N ASN A 75 -16.56 28.47 -21.05
CA ASN A 75 -16.26 29.10 -22.33
C ASN A 75 -17.49 29.10 -23.25
#